data_AF-A0ABC9DMQ9-F1
#
_entry.id   AF-A0ABC9DMQ9-F1
#
_cell.length_a   1.000
_cell.length_b   1.000
_cell.length_c   1.000
_cell.angle_alpha   90.00
_cell.angle_beta   90.00
_cell.angle_gamma   90.00
#
_symmetry.space_group_name_H-M   'P 1'
#
loop_
_entity.id
_entity.type
_entity.pdbx_description
1 polymer ?
#
loop_
_entity_poly.entity_id
_entity_poly.type
_entity_poly.pdbx_seq_one_letter_code
_entity_poly.pdbx_strand_id
1 'polypeptide(L)'
;MAVSNNITACITFLVLLCTVPIAATGVWLASAHGCSRLIIAQWPVAILGVLLFLVALVGFLGAYRNRRGLLACYLFAMAALVTLLLALIVFAFAVAHADGAYPALGRAYDDYRLEGYSPWLRRYVAGDPERWEGIRACVAGSGTCRKLAMDSSFIVPEQFYMTRLSPIQSGCCKPPTVCGFTYAGPTTWSAPAANPAADADCAAWSNDPAQLCYGCDSCKAGVLGALREQWRKANVALLVAAVALIFVYVIGCCAFRNAQTEDMFRRYKWGNNY
;
A
#
# COMPACT_ATOMS: atom_id res chain seq x y z
N MET A 1 11.07 -35.94 23.34
CA MET A 1 11.75 -34.66 23.00
C MET A 1 12.12 -34.52 21.51
N ALA A 2 12.37 -35.60 20.75
CA ALA A 2 12.70 -35.49 19.32
C ALA A 2 11.49 -35.21 18.41
N VAL A 3 10.30 -35.73 18.75
CA VAL A 3 9.08 -35.60 17.92
C VAL A 3 8.54 -34.17 17.93
N SER A 4 8.56 -33.48 19.07
CA SER A 4 8.11 -32.08 19.17
C SER A 4 8.99 -31.13 18.36
N ASN A 5 10.32 -31.34 18.35
CA ASN A 5 11.24 -30.52 17.58
C ASN A 5 11.05 -30.69 16.06
N ASN A 6 10.77 -31.92 15.60
CA ASN A 6 10.47 -32.18 14.20
C ASN A 6 9.14 -31.57 13.76
N ILE A 7 8.12 -31.54 14.63
CA ILE A 7 6.83 -30.91 14.33
C ILE A 7 6.98 -29.39 14.18
N THR A 8 7.70 -28.72 15.09
CA THR A 8 7.95 -27.27 14.99
C THR A 8 8.75 -26.92 13.73
N ALA A 9 9.74 -27.74 13.37
CA ALA A 9 10.52 -27.58 12.14
C ALA A 9 9.66 -27.77 10.88
N CYS A 10 8.77 -28.79 10.87
CA CYS A 10 7.86 -29.05 9.75
C CYS A 10 6.84 -27.91 9.56
N ILE A 11 6.25 -27.41 10.65
CA ILE A 11 5.30 -26.29 10.61
C ILE A 11 5.99 -25.02 10.08
N THR A 12 7.20 -24.73 10.55
CA THR A 12 7.96 -23.56 10.10
C THR A 12 8.35 -23.67 8.62
N PHE A 13 8.71 -24.88 8.17
CA PHE A 13 9.03 -25.16 6.76
C PHE A 13 7.80 -25.09 5.84
N LEU A 14 6.64 -25.55 6.29
CA LEU A 14 5.38 -25.43 5.54
C LEU A 14 4.93 -23.97 5.43
N VAL A 15 5.04 -23.19 6.50
CA VAL A 15 4.79 -21.73 6.46
C VAL A 15 5.73 -21.05 5.47
N LEU A 16 7.02 -21.44 5.46
CA LEU A 16 8.02 -20.94 4.52
C LEU A 16 7.64 -21.23 3.06
N LEU A 17 7.28 -22.47 2.76
CA LEU A 17 6.81 -22.89 1.45
C LEU A 17 5.53 -22.18 1.00
N CYS A 18 4.63 -21.84 1.92
CA CYS A 18 3.43 -21.06 1.61
C CYS A 18 3.73 -19.56 1.40
N THR A 19 4.77 -19.01 2.02
CA THR A 19 5.16 -17.60 1.81
C THR A 19 5.87 -17.34 0.49
N VAL A 20 6.58 -18.32 -0.07
CA VAL A 20 7.25 -18.21 -1.38
C VAL A 20 6.28 -17.90 -2.53
N PRO A 21 5.14 -18.58 -2.71
CA PRO A 21 4.16 -18.23 -3.73
C PRO A 21 3.47 -16.89 -3.46
N ILE A 22 3.31 -16.45 -2.22
CA ILE A 22 2.77 -15.12 -1.88
C ILE A 22 3.78 -14.01 -2.24
N ALA A 23 5.07 -14.22 -1.96
CA ALA A 23 6.14 -13.31 -2.37
C ALA A 23 6.34 -13.33 -3.89
N ALA A 24 6.28 -14.51 -4.52
CA ALA A 24 6.41 -14.68 -5.96
C ALA A 24 5.22 -14.08 -6.72
N THR A 25 3.99 -14.18 -6.21
CA THR A 25 2.83 -13.48 -6.79
C THR A 25 2.95 -11.96 -6.62
N GLY A 26 3.49 -11.48 -5.49
CA GLY A 26 3.81 -10.06 -5.30
C GLY A 26 4.86 -9.55 -6.28
N VAL A 27 5.91 -10.34 -6.55
CA VAL A 27 6.96 -10.04 -7.54
C VAL A 27 6.46 -10.21 -8.99
N TRP A 28 5.55 -11.15 -9.25
CA TRP A 28 4.95 -11.36 -10.57
C TRP A 28 3.94 -10.27 -10.93
N LEU A 29 3.16 -9.79 -9.96
CA LEU A 29 2.32 -8.59 -10.13
C LEU A 29 3.18 -7.34 -10.35
N ALA A 30 4.42 -7.33 -9.87
CA ALA A 30 5.41 -6.29 -10.17
C ALA A 30 6.10 -6.46 -11.54
N SER A 31 6.28 -7.70 -12.01
CA SER A 31 6.89 -8.00 -13.32
C SER A 31 5.88 -7.87 -14.47
N ALA A 32 4.58 -8.06 -14.22
CA ALA A 32 3.52 -7.77 -15.17
C ALA A 32 3.60 -6.31 -15.62
N HIS A 33 3.90 -6.10 -16.90
CA HIS A 33 4.02 -4.78 -17.51
C HIS A 33 2.71 -4.00 -17.36
N GLY A 34 2.70 -2.95 -16.53
CA GLY A 34 1.51 -2.15 -16.31
C GLY A 34 1.74 -0.90 -15.46
N CYS A 35 0.88 0.08 -15.69
CA CYS A 35 0.76 1.38 -15.02
C CYS A 35 0.78 1.32 -13.47
N SER A 36 0.46 0.16 -12.90
CA SER A 36 0.58 -0.13 -11.46
C SER A 36 2.01 0.05 -10.91
N ARG A 37 3.06 -0.20 -11.71
CA ARG A 37 4.47 -0.08 -11.30
C ARG A 37 4.89 1.35 -10.94
N LEU A 38 4.34 2.35 -11.62
CA LEU A 38 4.72 3.77 -11.45
C LEU A 38 3.92 4.45 -10.34
N ILE A 39 2.65 4.07 -10.18
CA ILE A 39 1.75 4.64 -9.19
C ILE A 39 2.05 4.03 -7.81
N ILE A 40 2.22 2.71 -7.72
CA ILE A 40 2.52 2.03 -6.47
C ILE A 40 3.99 2.26 -6.17
N ALA A 41 4.29 3.11 -5.19
CA ALA A 41 5.58 3.08 -4.50
C ALA A 41 5.80 1.65 -4.01
N GLN A 42 6.59 0.85 -4.73
CA GLN A 42 6.80 -0.58 -4.49
C GLN A 42 7.56 -0.89 -3.19
N TRP A 43 8.06 0.13 -2.49
CA TRP A 43 8.78 -0.03 -1.24
C TRP A 43 8.03 -0.89 -0.21
N PRO A 44 6.73 -0.73 0.11
CA PRO A 44 6.07 -1.52 1.15
C PRO A 44 5.94 -3.00 0.77
N VAL A 45 5.67 -3.34 -0.50
CA VAL A 45 5.50 -4.73 -0.97
C VAL A 45 6.85 -5.43 -1.15
N ALA A 46 7.85 -4.71 -1.68
CA ALA A 46 9.22 -5.22 -1.74
C ALA A 46 9.80 -5.42 -0.33
N ILE A 47 9.57 -4.48 0.57
CA ILE A 47 9.95 -4.60 1.98
C ILE A 47 9.21 -5.78 2.64
N LEU A 48 7.92 -5.98 2.36
CA LEU A 48 7.15 -7.15 2.83
C LEU A 48 7.77 -8.47 2.32
N GLY A 49 8.14 -8.55 1.05
CA GLY A 49 8.80 -9.71 0.47
C GLY A 49 10.16 -10.00 1.12
N VAL A 50 10.97 -8.96 1.34
CA VAL A 50 12.25 -9.06 2.05
C VAL A 50 12.05 -9.49 3.51
N LEU A 51 11.08 -8.91 4.21
CA LEU A 51 10.73 -9.28 5.59
C LEU A 51 10.33 -10.75 5.69
N LEU A 52 9.46 -11.23 4.81
CA LEU A 52 9.03 -12.64 4.78
C LEU A 52 10.20 -13.57 4.42
N PHE A 53 11.08 -13.16 3.52
CA PHE A 53 12.30 -13.90 3.19
C PHE A 53 13.28 -13.97 4.37
N LEU A 54 13.42 -12.89 5.15
CA LEU A 54 14.26 -12.89 6.35
C LEU A 54 13.69 -13.81 7.44
N VAL A 55 12.36 -13.81 7.65
CA VAL A 55 11.68 -14.75 8.57
C VAL A 55 11.95 -16.19 8.16
N ALA A 56 11.83 -16.49 6.86
CA ALA A 56 12.11 -17.79 6.27
C ALA A 56 13.55 -18.26 6.54
N LEU A 57 14.53 -17.41 6.22
CA LEU A 57 15.96 -17.72 6.36
C LEU A 57 16.32 -17.99 7.82
N VAL A 58 15.86 -17.13 8.73
CA VAL A 58 16.16 -17.20 10.16
C VAL A 58 15.48 -18.39 10.84
N GLY A 59 14.24 -18.74 10.44
CA GLY A 59 13.55 -19.95 10.90
C GLY A 59 14.25 -21.24 10.45
N PHE A 60 14.77 -21.27 9.22
CA PHE A 60 15.51 -22.42 8.68
C PHE A 60 16.88 -22.61 9.38
N LEU A 61 17.61 -21.53 9.60
CA LEU A 61 18.88 -21.54 10.36
C LEU A 61 18.66 -21.97 11.82
N GLY A 62 17.55 -21.55 12.45
CA GLY A 62 17.14 -21.91 13.80
C GLY A 62 16.94 -23.41 14.02
N ALA A 63 16.34 -24.11 13.05
CA ALA A 63 16.03 -25.53 13.16
C ALA A 63 17.25 -26.46 12.98
N TYR A 64 18.31 -26.01 12.28
CA TYR A 64 19.41 -26.88 11.87
C TYR A 64 20.56 -27.00 12.90
N ARG A 65 20.67 -26.08 13.88
CA ARG A 65 21.75 -26.12 14.89
C ARG A 65 21.21 -25.95 16.30
N ASN A 66 21.12 -27.06 17.02
CA ASN A 66 20.73 -27.16 18.44
C ASN A 66 21.80 -26.57 19.40
N ARG A 67 22.09 -25.26 19.26
CA ARG A 67 23.00 -24.50 20.11
C ARG A 67 22.22 -23.39 20.79
N ARG A 68 22.27 -23.31 22.12
CA ARG A 68 21.55 -22.31 22.94
C ARG A 68 21.75 -20.86 22.48
N GLY A 69 22.94 -20.53 21.96
CA GLY A 69 23.23 -19.19 21.41
C GLY A 69 22.48 -18.87 20.11
N LEU A 70 22.17 -19.88 19.28
CA LEU A 70 21.46 -19.68 18.02
C LEU A 70 19.98 -19.34 18.25
N LEU A 71 19.38 -19.90 19.30
CA LEU A 71 18.00 -19.61 19.73
C LEU A 71 17.87 -18.19 20.28
N ALA A 72 18.90 -17.71 21.00
CA ALA A 72 18.98 -16.31 21.44
C ALA A 72 19.15 -15.34 20.25
N CYS A 73 20.03 -15.65 19.30
CA CYS A 73 20.15 -14.87 18.06
C CYS A 73 18.85 -14.84 17.25
N TYR A 74 18.13 -15.96 17.18
CA TYR A 74 16.82 -16.06 16.54
C TYR A 74 15.79 -15.11 17.19
N LEU A 75 15.70 -15.10 18.52
CA LEU A 75 14.81 -14.20 19.25
C LEU A 75 15.16 -12.72 19.02
N PHE A 76 16.45 -12.37 18.98
CA PHE A 76 16.89 -11.00 18.70
C PHE A 76 16.54 -10.58 17.26
N ALA A 77 16.77 -11.45 16.28
CA ALA A 77 16.41 -11.19 14.88
C ALA A 77 14.89 -11.04 14.70
N MET A 78 14.09 -11.89 15.35
CA MET A 78 12.62 -11.77 15.34
C MET A 78 12.14 -10.47 15.99
N ALA A 79 12.75 -10.05 17.11
CA ALA A 79 12.43 -8.79 17.75
C ALA A 79 12.74 -7.58 16.84
N ALA A 80 13.92 -7.57 16.20
CA ALA A 80 14.31 -6.53 15.25
C ALA A 80 13.37 -6.48 14.02
N LEU A 81 12.87 -7.62 13.59
CA LEU A 81 11.92 -7.71 12.49
C LEU A 81 10.54 -7.14 12.86
N VAL A 82 10.03 -7.46 14.07
CA VAL A 82 8.79 -6.89 14.59
C VAL A 82 8.90 -5.37 14.75
N THR A 83 10.01 -4.86 15.29
CA THR A 83 10.20 -3.40 15.43
C THR A 83 10.26 -2.70 14.06
N LEU A 84 10.93 -3.28 13.07
CA LEU A 84 10.97 -2.74 11.71
C LEU A 84 9.59 -2.73 11.06
N LEU A 85 8.80 -3.80 11.21
CA LEU A 85 7.41 -3.85 10.74
C LEU A 85 6.53 -2.78 11.38
N LEU A 86 6.60 -2.61 12.71
CA LEU A 86 5.85 -1.58 13.41
C LEU A 86 6.26 -0.17 12.94
N ALA A 87 7.55 0.09 12.74
CA ALA A 87 8.04 1.36 12.22
C ALA A 87 7.48 1.66 10.81
N LEU A 88 7.42 0.66 9.93
CA LEU A 88 6.82 0.80 8.59
C LEU A 88 5.32 1.06 8.65
N ILE A 89 4.60 0.39 9.54
CA ILE A 89 3.16 0.63 9.75
C ILE A 89 2.93 2.07 10.20
N VAL A 90 3.70 2.56 11.18
CA VAL A 90 3.60 3.94 11.67
C VAL A 90 3.92 4.93 10.54
N PHE A 91 4.98 4.70 9.76
CA PHE A 91 5.30 5.53 8.61
C PHE A 91 4.18 5.51 7.55
N ALA A 92 3.61 4.34 7.24
CA ALA A 92 2.52 4.22 6.30
C ALA A 92 1.27 4.98 6.75
N PHE A 93 0.92 4.92 8.04
CA PHE A 93 -0.15 5.75 8.61
C PHE A 93 0.18 7.24 8.53
N ALA A 94 1.40 7.65 8.90
CA ALA A 94 1.83 9.04 8.83
C ALA A 94 1.80 9.59 7.39
N VAL A 95 2.06 8.76 6.39
CA VAL A 95 1.94 9.18 4.98
C VAL A 95 0.48 9.19 4.54
N ALA A 96 -0.31 8.21 4.95
CA ALA A 96 -1.68 8.00 4.47
C ALA A 96 -2.78 8.72 5.29
N HIS A 97 -2.48 9.42 6.38
CA HIS A 97 -3.50 10.07 7.23
C HIS A 97 -4.17 11.28 6.56
N ALA A 98 -3.40 12.13 5.85
CA ALA A 98 -3.86 13.41 5.31
C ALA A 98 -4.60 13.24 3.98
N ASP A 99 -5.87 13.63 3.93
CA ASP A 99 -6.78 13.52 2.79
C ASP A 99 -6.94 14.85 2.08
N GLY A 100 -6.59 14.87 0.80
CA GLY A 100 -6.89 15.99 -0.09
C GLY A 100 -8.30 15.95 -0.68
N ALA A 101 -9.18 15.08 -0.18
CA ALA A 101 -10.55 14.96 -0.65
C ALA A 101 -11.40 16.11 -0.07
N TYR A 102 -12.12 16.81 -0.94
CA TYR A 102 -13.08 17.84 -0.54
C TYR A 102 -14.45 17.52 -1.14
N PRO A 103 -15.52 17.54 -0.32
CA PRO A 103 -16.85 17.24 -0.81
C PRO A 103 -17.32 18.35 -1.75
N ALA A 104 -17.78 17.97 -2.94
CA ALA A 104 -18.44 18.91 -3.84
C ALA A 104 -19.92 19.06 -3.42
N LEU A 105 -20.38 20.30 -3.29
CA LEU A 105 -21.77 20.61 -2.90
C LEU A 105 -22.78 19.94 -3.84
N GLY A 106 -23.69 19.14 -3.27
CA GLY A 106 -24.74 18.45 -4.01
C GLY A 106 -24.25 17.30 -4.90
N ARG A 107 -23.03 16.79 -4.69
CA ARG A 107 -22.44 15.66 -5.43
C ARG A 107 -22.08 14.53 -4.48
N ALA A 108 -22.18 13.29 -4.96
CA ALA A 108 -21.80 12.09 -4.24
C ALA A 108 -20.31 11.72 -4.40
N TYR A 109 -19.60 12.41 -5.29
CA TYR A 109 -18.16 12.28 -5.48
C TYR A 109 -17.41 13.42 -4.79
N ASP A 110 -16.16 13.13 -4.43
CA ASP A 110 -15.23 14.11 -3.89
C ASP A 110 -14.32 14.64 -5.01
N ASP A 111 -13.90 15.89 -4.87
CA ASP A 111 -12.81 16.45 -5.65
C ASP A 111 -11.51 16.39 -4.84
N TYR A 112 -10.36 16.52 -5.51
CA TYR A 112 -9.07 16.25 -4.89
C TYR A 112 -8.09 17.42 -5.09
N ARG A 113 -7.48 17.90 -4.00
CA ARG A 113 -6.49 18.98 -3.99
C ARG A 113 -5.16 18.48 -3.43
N LEU A 114 -4.05 18.93 -4.03
CA LEU A 114 -2.70 18.57 -3.58
C LEU A 114 -2.41 19.04 -2.14
N GLU A 115 -3.02 20.15 -1.73
CA GLU A 115 -2.76 20.82 -0.45
C GLU A 115 -3.15 19.99 0.78
N GLY A 116 -4.19 19.15 0.67
CA GLY A 116 -4.62 18.28 1.78
C GLY A 116 -3.82 16.98 1.91
N TYR A 117 -2.90 16.68 0.98
CA TYR A 117 -2.03 15.52 1.09
C TYR A 117 -0.73 15.83 1.84
N SER A 118 -0.15 14.79 2.47
CA SER A 118 1.08 14.92 3.24
C SER A 118 2.25 15.45 2.37
N PRO A 119 3.17 16.25 2.94
CA PRO A 119 4.27 16.85 2.19
C PRO A 119 5.14 15.83 1.44
N TRP A 120 5.29 14.64 2.02
CA TRP A 120 6.06 13.55 1.42
C TRP A 120 5.40 13.02 0.14
N LEU A 121 4.08 12.77 0.17
CA LEU A 121 3.30 12.33 -0.99
C LEU A 121 3.31 13.38 -2.10
N ARG A 122 3.10 14.65 -1.73
CA ARG A 122 3.14 15.77 -2.67
C ARG A 122 4.49 15.85 -3.37
N ARG A 123 5.59 15.75 -2.62
CA ARG A 123 6.94 15.78 -3.18
C ARG A 123 7.25 14.55 -4.05
N TYR A 124 6.69 13.38 -3.73
CA TYR A 124 6.88 12.18 -4.53
C TYR A 124 6.25 12.29 -5.94
N VAL A 125 5.09 12.93 -6.07
CA VAL A 125 4.37 13.06 -7.35
C VAL A 125 4.69 14.38 -8.07
N ALA A 126 4.76 15.50 -7.36
CA ALA A 126 4.95 16.83 -7.94
C ALA A 126 6.41 17.32 -7.89
N GLY A 127 7.31 16.61 -7.23
CA GLY A 127 8.72 17.02 -7.10
C GLY A 127 9.56 16.78 -8.36
N ASP A 128 9.32 15.67 -9.07
CA ASP A 128 10.11 15.26 -10.23
C ASP A 128 9.25 15.26 -11.51
N PRO A 129 9.48 16.16 -12.47
CA PRO A 129 8.65 16.27 -13.67
C PRO A 129 8.75 15.03 -14.57
N GLU A 130 9.94 14.43 -14.71
CA GLU A 130 10.12 13.20 -15.50
C GLU A 130 9.33 12.02 -14.94
N ARG A 131 9.26 11.92 -13.61
CA ARG A 131 8.47 10.89 -12.93
C ARG A 131 6.98 11.09 -13.17
N TRP A 132 6.53 12.35 -13.11
CA TRP A 132 5.15 12.68 -13.42
C TRP A 132 4.79 12.34 -14.86
N GLU A 133 5.65 12.62 -15.84
CA GLU A 133 5.38 12.25 -17.25
C GLU A 133 5.19 10.73 -17.42
N GLY A 134 5.98 9.91 -16.73
CA GLY A 134 5.79 8.46 -16.70
C GLY A 134 4.43 8.05 -16.09
N ILE A 135 4.05 8.66 -14.95
CA ILE A 135 2.76 8.41 -14.29
C ILE A 135 1.60 8.86 -15.18
N ARG A 136 1.70 10.05 -15.77
CA ARG A 136 0.73 10.65 -16.68
C ARG A 136 0.47 9.75 -17.88
N ALA A 137 1.53 9.32 -18.57
CA ALA A 137 1.42 8.42 -19.71
C ALA A 137 0.72 7.11 -19.32
N CYS A 138 0.99 6.60 -18.12
CA CYS A 138 0.35 5.39 -17.64
C CYS A 138 -1.14 5.60 -17.29
N VAL A 139 -1.49 6.72 -16.65
CA VAL A 139 -2.90 7.05 -16.36
C VAL A 139 -3.69 7.23 -17.64
N ALA A 140 -3.13 7.94 -18.63
CA ALA A 140 -3.71 8.07 -19.98
C ALA A 140 -3.86 6.70 -20.67
N GLY A 141 -2.83 5.86 -20.62
CA GLY A 141 -2.82 4.52 -21.20
C GLY A 141 -3.73 3.50 -20.50
N SER A 142 -4.09 3.72 -19.23
CA SER A 142 -4.94 2.81 -18.44
C SER A 142 -6.37 2.68 -18.99
N GLY A 143 -6.80 3.67 -19.79
CA GLY A 143 -8.14 3.72 -20.35
C GLY A 143 -9.26 3.91 -19.32
N THR A 144 -8.95 4.31 -18.08
CA THR A 144 -9.95 4.59 -17.03
C THR A 144 -10.92 5.69 -17.45
N CYS A 145 -10.41 6.81 -17.99
CA CYS A 145 -11.27 7.88 -18.53
C CYS A 145 -12.04 7.44 -19.78
N ARG A 146 -11.42 6.63 -20.65
CA ARG A 146 -12.09 6.07 -21.83
C ARG A 146 -13.25 5.16 -21.45
N LYS A 147 -13.07 4.31 -20.44
CA LYS A 147 -14.14 3.46 -19.89
C LYS A 147 -15.27 4.29 -19.31
N LEU A 148 -14.95 5.38 -18.59
CA LEU A 148 -15.96 6.30 -18.06
C LEU A 148 -16.72 7.03 -19.18
N ALA A 149 -16.03 7.43 -20.25
CA ALA A 149 -16.65 8.07 -21.41
C ALA A 149 -17.60 7.14 -22.20
N MET A 150 -17.28 5.84 -22.24
CA MET A 150 -18.08 4.82 -22.95
C MET A 150 -19.21 4.23 -22.11
N ASP A 151 -19.28 4.56 -20.82
CA ASP A 151 -20.27 4.00 -19.92
C ASP A 151 -21.65 4.63 -20.20
N SER A 152 -22.58 3.79 -20.66
CA SER A 152 -23.93 4.19 -21.06
C SER A 152 -24.85 4.51 -19.88
N SER A 153 -24.39 4.32 -18.64
CA SER A 153 -25.16 4.67 -17.43
C SER A 153 -25.16 6.17 -17.11
N PHE A 154 -24.36 6.99 -17.80
CA PHE A 154 -24.18 8.43 -17.50
C PHE A 154 -24.84 9.36 -18.52
N ILE A 155 -26.02 8.99 -19.01
CA ILE A 155 -26.79 9.81 -19.96
C ILE A 155 -27.37 11.05 -19.27
N VAL A 156 -27.80 10.91 -18.01
CA VAL A 156 -28.40 12.00 -17.23
C VAL A 156 -27.35 12.61 -16.29
N PRO A 157 -27.23 13.96 -16.20
CA PRO A 157 -26.28 14.61 -15.30
C PRO A 157 -26.41 14.14 -13.85
N GLU A 158 -27.64 13.92 -13.38
CA GLU A 158 -27.89 13.51 -12.00
C GLU A 158 -27.38 12.11 -11.67
N GLN A 159 -27.38 11.19 -12.64
CA GLN A 159 -26.79 9.86 -12.45
C GLN A 159 -25.28 9.98 -12.25
N PHE A 160 -24.63 10.88 -13.00
CA PHE A 160 -23.21 11.15 -12.84
C PHE A 160 -22.91 11.82 -11.49
N TYR A 161 -23.75 12.77 -11.06
CA TYR A 161 -23.58 13.49 -9.79
C TYR A 161 -23.80 12.61 -8.56
N MET A 162 -24.66 11.60 -8.66
CA MET A 162 -24.94 10.65 -7.56
C MET A 162 -24.02 9.43 -7.54
N THR A 163 -23.14 9.29 -8.53
CA THR A 163 -22.20 8.16 -8.60
C THR A 163 -20.91 8.47 -7.82
N ARG A 164 -20.44 7.50 -7.04
CA ARG A 164 -19.13 7.58 -6.39
C ARG A 164 -18.03 7.27 -7.40
N LEU A 165 -17.40 8.32 -7.92
CA LEU A 165 -16.25 8.19 -8.81
C LEU A 165 -14.99 7.79 -8.03
N SER A 166 -14.12 7.01 -8.67
CA SER A 166 -12.78 6.77 -8.11
C SER A 166 -11.93 8.05 -8.15
N PRO A 167 -10.90 8.19 -7.28
CA PRO A 167 -10.07 9.39 -7.22
C PRO A 167 -9.45 9.81 -8.57
N ILE A 168 -9.10 8.84 -9.42
CA ILE A 168 -8.55 9.10 -10.76
C ILE A 168 -9.66 9.56 -11.72
N GLN A 169 -10.86 8.97 -11.64
CA GLN A 169 -11.99 9.39 -12.46
C GLN A 169 -12.40 10.83 -12.15
N SER A 170 -12.50 11.18 -10.87
CA SER A 170 -12.87 12.52 -10.43
C SER A 170 -11.76 13.56 -10.62
N GLY A 171 -10.48 13.18 -10.52
CA GLY A 171 -9.36 14.11 -10.63
C GLY A 171 -8.82 14.32 -12.05
N CYS A 172 -8.90 13.32 -12.93
CA CYS A 172 -8.29 13.37 -14.26
C CYS A 172 -9.30 13.39 -15.42
N CYS A 173 -10.49 12.80 -15.24
CA CYS A 173 -11.45 12.60 -16.33
C CYS A 173 -12.57 13.65 -16.38
N LYS A 174 -12.62 14.57 -15.42
CA LYS A 174 -13.56 15.69 -15.38
C LYS A 174 -12.83 16.97 -14.94
N PRO A 175 -13.35 18.16 -15.25
CA PRO A 175 -12.82 19.41 -14.72
C PRO A 175 -13.16 19.56 -13.23
N PRO A 176 -12.37 20.34 -12.47
CA PRO A 176 -12.68 20.70 -11.09
C PRO A 176 -14.05 21.40 -10.99
N THR A 177 -14.86 21.08 -9.97
CA THR A 177 -16.20 21.68 -9.84
C THR A 177 -16.15 23.18 -9.60
N VAL A 178 -15.07 23.69 -8.99
CA VAL A 178 -14.82 25.13 -8.77
C VAL A 178 -14.73 25.92 -10.07
N CYS A 179 -14.44 25.26 -11.19
CA CYS A 179 -14.35 25.89 -12.49
C CYS A 179 -15.72 26.23 -13.10
N GLY A 180 -16.83 25.67 -12.56
CA GLY A 180 -18.18 26.00 -13.01
C GLY A 180 -18.53 25.53 -14.43
N PHE A 181 -17.83 24.51 -14.95
CA PHE A 181 -18.16 23.91 -16.25
C PHE A 181 -19.54 23.24 -16.21
N THR A 182 -20.26 23.31 -17.33
CA THR A 182 -21.57 22.68 -17.48
C THR A 182 -21.43 21.28 -18.07
N TYR A 183 -22.19 20.32 -17.53
CA TYR A 183 -22.13 18.92 -17.93
C TYR A 183 -22.72 18.75 -19.34
N ALA A 184 -21.90 18.24 -20.27
CA ALA A 184 -22.35 17.82 -21.61
C ALA A 184 -22.22 16.31 -21.81
N GLY A 185 -21.43 15.63 -20.97
CA GLY A 185 -21.26 14.19 -20.94
C GLY A 185 -20.18 13.78 -19.93
N PRO A 186 -19.83 12.48 -19.84
CA PRO A 186 -19.00 11.96 -18.75
C PRO A 186 -17.57 12.53 -18.73
N THR A 187 -17.04 12.83 -19.91
CA THR A 187 -15.70 13.44 -20.11
C THR A 187 -15.76 14.71 -20.96
N THR A 188 -16.96 15.18 -21.27
CA THR A 188 -17.19 16.34 -22.14
C THR A 188 -17.95 17.42 -21.37
N TRP A 189 -17.37 18.60 -21.32
CA TRP A 189 -17.86 19.70 -20.51
C TRP A 189 -17.82 21.00 -21.29
N SER A 190 -18.90 21.78 -21.23
CA SER A 190 -18.97 23.10 -21.86
C SER A 190 -18.39 24.16 -20.93
N ALA A 191 -17.55 25.03 -21.52
CA ALA A 191 -16.91 26.10 -20.78
C ALA A 191 -17.94 27.08 -20.19
N PRO A 192 -17.70 27.60 -18.97
CA PRO A 192 -18.54 28.62 -18.38
C PRO A 192 -18.52 29.92 -19.21
N ALA A 193 -19.60 30.69 -19.15
CA ALA A 193 -19.70 32.00 -19.82
C ALA A 193 -18.76 33.06 -19.21
N ALA A 194 -18.29 32.86 -17.98
CA ALA A 194 -17.30 33.70 -17.31
C ALA A 194 -15.95 32.98 -17.25
N ASN A 195 -14.86 33.74 -17.44
CA ASN A 195 -13.50 33.19 -17.42
C ASN A 195 -13.23 32.53 -16.05
N PRO A 196 -12.82 31.25 -15.97
CA PRO A 196 -12.64 30.53 -14.70
C PRO A 196 -11.32 30.90 -14.01
N ALA A 197 -10.94 32.19 -14.05
CA ALA A 197 -9.61 32.73 -13.76
C ALA A 197 -9.13 32.62 -12.30
N ALA A 198 -9.76 31.77 -11.48
CA ALA A 198 -9.37 31.53 -10.11
C ALA A 198 -8.42 30.33 -9.92
N ASP A 199 -8.39 29.38 -10.87
CA ASP A 199 -7.60 28.14 -10.72
C ASP A 199 -6.88 27.76 -12.03
N ALA A 200 -5.60 27.40 -11.93
CA ALA A 200 -4.76 27.01 -13.06
C ALA A 200 -5.27 25.72 -13.73
N ASP A 201 -5.90 24.84 -12.94
CA ASP A 201 -6.47 23.59 -13.46
C ASP A 201 -7.67 23.84 -14.41
N CYS A 202 -8.40 24.94 -14.23
CA CYS A 202 -9.52 25.28 -15.11
C CYS A 202 -9.07 25.66 -16.52
N ALA A 203 -7.89 26.29 -16.63
CA ALA A 203 -7.30 26.64 -17.93
C ALA A 203 -6.60 25.44 -18.59
N ALA A 204 -6.15 24.47 -17.80
CA ALA A 204 -5.48 23.27 -18.29
C ALA A 204 -6.45 22.16 -18.77
N TRP A 205 -7.75 22.27 -18.47
CA TRP A 205 -8.76 21.31 -18.90
C TRP A 205 -8.96 21.30 -20.43
N SER A 206 -9.06 20.10 -21.01
CA SER A 206 -9.38 19.87 -22.43
C SER A 206 -10.42 18.76 -22.60
N ASN A 207 -11.32 18.88 -23.58
CA ASN A 207 -12.26 17.82 -23.94
C ASN A 207 -11.66 16.76 -24.88
N ASP A 208 -10.40 16.93 -25.30
CA ASP A 208 -9.68 15.91 -26.09
C ASP A 208 -9.39 14.69 -25.21
N PRO A 209 -9.86 13.47 -25.56
CA PRO A 209 -9.62 12.26 -24.78
C PRO A 209 -8.13 11.91 -24.61
N ALA A 210 -7.24 12.44 -25.46
CA ALA A 210 -5.79 12.25 -25.33
C ALA A 210 -5.15 13.20 -24.30
N GLN A 211 -5.76 14.35 -24.01
CA GLN A 211 -5.20 15.39 -23.14
C GLN A 211 -5.90 15.47 -21.79
N LEU A 212 -7.25 15.53 -21.78
CA LEU A 212 -8.10 15.66 -20.58
C LEU A 212 -7.49 16.61 -19.54
N CYS A 213 -7.63 16.32 -18.24
CA CYS A 213 -6.90 17.02 -17.17
C CYS A 213 -5.60 16.28 -16.79
N TYR A 214 -4.97 15.51 -17.68
CA TYR A 214 -3.80 14.71 -17.32
C TYR A 214 -2.59 15.55 -16.87
N GLY A 215 -2.55 16.85 -17.21
CA GLY A 215 -1.52 17.79 -16.73
C GLY A 215 -1.87 18.54 -15.45
N CYS A 216 -3.11 18.43 -14.97
CA CYS A 216 -3.64 19.22 -13.86
C CYS A 216 -3.13 18.75 -12.50
N ASP A 217 -3.11 19.66 -11.54
CA ASP A 217 -2.80 19.38 -10.14
C ASP A 217 -3.92 18.55 -9.48
N SER A 218 -5.17 18.74 -9.91
CA SER A 218 -6.31 17.90 -9.54
C SER A 218 -6.13 16.43 -9.97
N CYS A 219 -5.50 16.18 -11.12
CA CYS A 219 -5.20 14.82 -11.57
C CYS A 219 -4.07 14.21 -10.75
N LYS A 220 -3.01 14.97 -10.45
CA LYS A 220 -1.96 14.54 -9.50
C LYS A 220 -2.57 14.20 -8.14
N ALA A 221 -3.49 15.02 -7.64
CA ALA A 221 -4.21 14.79 -6.40
C ALA A 221 -5.09 13.53 -6.47
N GLY A 222 -5.79 13.29 -7.58
CA GLY A 222 -6.54 12.05 -7.83
C GLY A 222 -5.66 10.81 -7.82
N VAL A 223 -4.46 10.87 -8.40
CA VAL A 223 -3.45 9.80 -8.33
C VAL A 223 -3.00 9.57 -6.88
N LEU A 224 -2.75 10.63 -6.11
CA LEU A 224 -2.43 10.52 -4.68
C LEU A 224 -3.56 9.87 -3.88
N GLY A 225 -4.82 10.17 -4.20
CA GLY A 225 -5.98 9.52 -3.59
C GLY A 225 -6.06 8.02 -3.89
N ALA A 226 -5.86 7.63 -5.14
CA ALA A 226 -5.79 6.22 -5.52
C ALA A 226 -4.62 5.51 -4.85
N LEU A 227 -3.47 6.17 -4.74
CA LEU A 227 -2.30 5.63 -4.05
C LEU A 227 -2.58 5.43 -2.56
N ARG A 228 -3.16 6.43 -1.88
CA ARG A 228 -3.55 6.32 -0.46
C ARG A 228 -4.50 5.14 -0.21
N GLU A 229 -5.47 4.94 -1.08
CA GLU A 229 -6.42 3.81 -0.99
C GLU A 229 -5.68 2.46 -1.04
N GLN A 230 -4.74 2.32 -1.96
CA GLN A 230 -3.91 1.12 -2.08
C GLN A 230 -2.97 0.95 -0.87
N TRP A 231 -2.36 2.03 -0.38
CA TRP A 231 -1.54 2.01 0.83
C TRP A 231 -2.34 1.58 2.05
N ARG A 232 -3.59 2.03 2.20
CA ARG A 232 -4.44 1.59 3.31
C ARG A 232 -4.70 0.09 3.25
N LYS A 233 -5.01 -0.46 2.07
CA LYS A 233 -5.21 -1.91 1.87
C LYS A 233 -3.93 -2.71 2.20
N ALA A 234 -2.78 -2.24 1.72
CA ALA A 234 -1.49 -2.88 2.00
C ALA A 234 -1.13 -2.79 3.50
N ASN A 235 -1.42 -1.65 4.15
CA ASN A 235 -1.14 -1.45 5.57
C ASN A 235 -2.00 -2.36 6.47
N VAL A 236 -3.25 -2.61 6.09
CA VAL A 236 -4.10 -3.60 6.78
C VAL A 236 -3.46 -5.00 6.70
N ALA A 237 -2.96 -5.42 5.53
CA ALA A 237 -2.26 -6.69 5.40
C ALA A 237 -0.96 -6.72 6.23
N LEU A 238 -0.19 -5.63 6.26
CA LEU A 238 1.00 -5.49 7.09
C LEU A 238 0.67 -5.62 8.59
N LEU A 239 -0.41 -5.00 9.04
CA LEU A 239 -0.86 -5.05 10.43
C LEU A 239 -1.25 -6.48 10.83
N VAL A 240 -1.98 -7.20 9.97
CA VAL A 240 -2.31 -8.61 10.19
C VAL A 240 -1.05 -9.47 10.28
N ALA A 241 -0.08 -9.28 9.38
CA ALA A 241 1.19 -9.99 9.40
C ALA A 241 2.01 -9.68 10.67
N ALA A 242 2.04 -8.43 11.11
CA ALA A 242 2.73 -8.02 12.34
C ALA A 242 2.11 -8.68 13.58
N VAL A 243 0.78 -8.72 13.68
CA VAL A 243 0.08 -9.42 14.77
C VAL A 243 0.44 -10.91 14.77
N ALA A 244 0.39 -11.58 13.62
CA ALA A 244 0.76 -13.00 13.51
C ALA A 244 2.23 -13.25 13.95
N LEU A 245 3.15 -12.38 13.54
CA LEU A 245 4.56 -12.47 13.94
C LEU A 245 4.77 -12.23 15.44
N ILE A 246 4.03 -11.31 16.05
CA ILE A 246 4.04 -11.10 17.51
C ILE A 246 3.59 -12.37 18.24
N PHE A 247 2.52 -13.03 17.77
CA PHE A 247 2.09 -14.31 18.35
C PHE A 247 3.18 -15.39 18.26
N VAL A 248 3.80 -15.56 17.10
CA VAL A 248 4.90 -16.52 16.91
C VAL A 248 6.10 -16.17 17.81
N TYR A 249 6.43 -14.88 17.94
CA TYR A 249 7.49 -14.40 18.82
C TYR A 249 7.20 -14.73 20.29
N VAL A 250 5.98 -14.50 20.78
CA VAL A 250 5.58 -14.85 22.16
C VAL A 250 5.69 -16.35 22.41
N ILE A 251 5.25 -17.19 21.48
CA ILE A 251 5.39 -18.66 21.58
C ILE A 251 6.87 -19.07 21.61
N GLY A 252 7.69 -18.47 20.74
CA GLY A 252 9.14 -18.69 20.73
C GLY A 252 9.82 -18.30 22.04
N CYS A 253 9.45 -17.15 22.62
CA CYS A 253 9.92 -16.70 23.93
C CYS A 253 9.51 -17.68 25.04
N CYS A 254 8.25 -18.15 25.04
CA CYS A 254 7.76 -19.13 26.00
C CYS A 254 8.52 -20.46 25.89
N ALA A 255 8.75 -20.96 24.68
CA ALA A 255 9.51 -22.18 24.45
C ALA A 255 10.97 -22.05 24.92
N PHE A 256 11.62 -20.92 24.63
CA PHE A 256 12.99 -20.64 25.09
C PHE A 256 13.08 -20.58 26.62
N ARG A 257 12.14 -19.87 27.27
CA ARG A 257 12.10 -19.77 28.73
C ARG A 257 11.90 -21.14 29.37
N ASN A 258 11.02 -21.97 28.82
CA ASN A 258 10.81 -23.34 29.32
C ASN A 258 12.08 -24.19 29.19
N ALA A 259 12.77 -24.17 28.06
CA ALA A 259 14.03 -24.90 27.87
C ALA A 259 15.13 -24.44 28.85
N GLN A 260 15.25 -23.12 29.08
CA GLN A 260 16.20 -22.58 30.05
C GLN A 260 15.88 -23.01 31.49
N THR A 261 14.59 -23.13 31.81
CA THR A 261 14.14 -23.52 33.16
C THR A 261 14.41 -25.01 33.40
N GLU A 262 14.15 -25.88 32.41
CA GLU A 262 14.53 -27.31 32.47
C GLU A 262 16.04 -27.51 32.64
N ASP A 263 16.86 -26.71 31.95
CA ASP A 263 18.32 -26.77 32.09
C ASP A 263 18.79 -26.37 33.49
N MET A 264 18.16 -25.35 34.10
CA MET A 264 18.43 -24.96 35.49
C MET A 264 18.03 -26.06 36.47
N PHE A 265 16.86 -26.68 36.30
CA PHE A 265 16.41 -27.80 37.13
C PHE A 265 17.31 -29.03 37.00
N ARG A 266 17.81 -29.37 35.80
CA ARG A 266 18.79 -30.45 35.63
C ARG A 266 20.09 -30.18 36.38
N ARG A 267 20.63 -28.95 36.28
CA ARG A 267 21.85 -28.58 37.02
C ARG A 267 21.66 -28.66 38.52
N TYR A 268 20.53 -28.16 39.04
CA TYR A 268 20.19 -28.29 40.46
C TYR A 268 20.10 -29.75 40.91
N LYS A 269 19.45 -30.61 40.12
CA LYS A 269 19.27 -32.03 40.46
C LYS A 269 20.58 -32.84 40.44
N TRP A 270 21.56 -32.42 39.63
CA TRP A 270 22.88 -33.08 39.54
C TRP A 270 23.93 -32.46 40.49
N GLY A 271 23.77 -31.20 40.88
CA GLY A 271 24.63 -30.54 41.86
C GLY A 271 24.38 -30.95 43.31
N ASN A 272 23.22 -31.55 43.61
CA ASN A 272 22.82 -31.96 44.96
C ASN A 272 23.14 -33.44 45.30
N ASN A 273 23.96 -34.10 44.48
CA ASN A 273 24.37 -35.51 44.62
C ASN A 273 25.85 -35.67 45.04
N TYR A 274 26.47 -34.64 45.62
CA TYR A 274 27.81 -34.69 46.20
C TYR A 274 27.77 -34.29 47.68
#